data_AF-A0A534WRR0-F1
#
_entry.id   AF-A0A534WRR0-F1
#
_cell.length_a   1.000
_cell.length_b   1.000
_cell.length_c   1.000
_cell.angle_alpha   90.00
_cell.angle_beta   90.00
_cell.angle_gamma   90.00
#
_symmetry.space_group_name_H-M   'P 1'
#
loop_
_entity.id
_entity.type
_entity.pdbx_description
1 polymer ?
#
loop_
_entity_poly.entity_id
_entity_poly.type
_entity_poly.pdbx_seq_one_letter_code
_entity_poly.pdbx_strand_id
1 'polypeptide(L)'
;MTANVDFTPFLTAEAAGTPCSPTTTTSSTSTTSSTSTSTSIPGTLNLTRVRVADGGPSNGSIRLRGDFVTPPAFATPPPITLRVQDALTLDVTHVYATCTTVGGRIRCADSVGGTFRANFNPLGTNPAVYRFKASFKKITVTAPFSGPVTVTLLHDSLVVRTDMISACRQTSTGLTCREP
;
A
#
# COMPACT_ATOMS: atom_id res chain seq x y z
N MET A 1 29.96 43.32 13.18
CA MET A 1 29.21 43.99 12.09
C MET A 1 28.29 42.95 11.50
N THR A 2 27.00 43.15 11.74
CA THR A 2 25.87 42.29 11.40
C THR A 2 25.37 42.64 9.99
N ALA A 3 24.90 41.66 9.22
CA ALA A 3 23.94 41.93 8.16
C ALA A 3 23.09 40.66 7.91
N ASN A 4 21.97 40.60 8.61
CA ASN A 4 20.77 39.91 8.15
C ASN A 4 20.29 40.62 6.88
N VAL A 5 19.82 39.88 5.88
CA VAL A 5 19.06 40.45 4.77
C VAL A 5 17.78 39.65 4.62
N ASP A 6 16.73 40.22 5.20
CA ASP A 6 15.33 39.92 4.99
C ASP A 6 14.91 40.60 3.68
N PHE A 7 14.21 39.88 2.79
CA PHE A 7 13.69 40.43 1.54
C PHE A 7 12.24 39.97 1.34
N THR A 8 11.32 40.76 1.89
CA THR A 8 9.94 40.85 1.43
C THR A 8 9.87 41.62 0.10
N PRO A 9 9.08 41.16 -0.88
CA PRO A 9 8.45 42.08 -1.82
C PRO A 9 6.96 42.27 -1.49
N PHE A 10 6.65 43.51 -1.14
CA PHE A 10 5.34 44.13 -1.30
C PHE A 10 4.93 44.08 -2.78
N LEU A 11 3.68 43.70 -3.07
CA LEU A 11 2.98 44.16 -4.27
C LEU A 11 1.55 44.56 -3.91
N THR A 12 1.34 45.87 -4.01
CA THR A 12 0.12 46.65 -3.85
C THR A 12 -0.76 46.50 -5.10
N ALA A 13 -2.08 46.33 -4.93
CA ALA A 13 -3.08 46.69 -5.93
C ALA A 13 -4.43 46.99 -5.25
N GLU A 14 -4.75 48.29 -5.15
CA GLU A 14 -6.09 48.89 -5.01
C GLU A 14 -6.89 48.71 -6.32
N ALA A 15 -8.21 48.84 -6.47
CA ALA A 15 -9.43 48.82 -5.64
C ALA A 15 -10.61 48.98 -6.63
N ALA A 16 -11.76 48.33 -6.40
CA ALA A 16 -13.10 48.84 -6.77
C ALA A 16 -14.19 47.96 -6.14
N GLY A 17 -15.07 48.56 -5.32
CA GLY A 17 -15.95 47.83 -4.39
C GLY A 17 -17.38 47.53 -4.88
N THR A 18 -18.12 46.78 -4.05
CA THR A 18 -19.57 46.86 -3.77
C THR A 18 -19.84 46.08 -2.45
N PRO A 19 -20.73 46.52 -1.52
CA PRO A 19 -20.70 46.09 -0.12
C PRO A 19 -21.74 45.02 0.31
N CYS A 20 -21.40 44.35 1.41
CA CYS A 20 -22.23 43.71 2.46
C CYS A 20 -22.85 42.31 2.28
N SER A 21 -22.25 41.30 2.94
CA SER A 21 -22.93 40.41 3.91
C SER A 21 -21.91 39.78 4.87
N PRO A 22 -22.22 39.58 6.16
CA PRO A 22 -21.29 39.03 7.12
C PRO A 22 -21.26 37.51 7.01
N THR A 23 -20.12 36.92 6.68
CA THR A 23 -19.91 35.48 6.83
C THR A 23 -18.55 35.23 7.45
N THR A 24 -18.62 34.57 8.60
CA THR A 24 -17.57 34.13 9.52
C THR A 24 -16.29 33.67 8.83
N THR A 25 -15.18 34.36 9.08
CA THR A 25 -13.84 33.97 8.63
C THR A 25 -13.35 32.77 9.44
N THR A 26 -13.48 31.57 8.90
CA THR A 26 -12.73 30.40 9.36
C THR A 26 -11.40 30.34 8.62
N SER A 27 -10.32 30.72 9.31
CA SER A 27 -8.95 30.52 8.85
C SER A 27 -8.69 29.03 8.66
N SER A 28 -8.68 28.57 7.41
CA SER A 28 -8.23 27.22 7.05
C SER A 28 -6.87 27.35 6.39
N THR A 29 -5.85 26.99 7.17
CA THR A 29 -4.47 26.85 6.74
C THR A 29 -4.40 25.75 5.68
N SER A 30 -4.34 26.12 4.40
CA SER A 30 -4.09 25.18 3.31
C SER A 30 -2.65 24.67 3.41
N THR A 31 -2.48 23.47 3.97
CA THR A 31 -1.23 22.72 3.92
C THR A 31 -0.97 22.35 2.46
N THR A 32 0.05 22.96 1.87
CA THR A 32 0.51 22.63 0.52
C THR A 32 1.11 21.22 0.55
N SER A 33 0.28 20.21 0.28
CA SER A 33 0.76 18.86 0.01
C SER A 33 1.54 18.90 -1.30
N SER A 34 2.87 18.87 -1.19
CA SER A 34 3.78 18.66 -2.30
C SER A 34 3.44 17.34 -2.98
N THR A 35 2.66 17.42 -4.06
CA THR A 35 2.34 16.27 -4.91
C THR A 35 3.58 15.99 -5.75
N SER A 36 4.43 15.09 -5.29
CA SER A 36 5.41 14.46 -6.17
C SER A 36 4.66 13.57 -7.15
N THR A 37 4.49 14.04 -8.39
CA THR A 37 3.91 13.25 -9.47
C THR A 37 4.89 12.14 -9.83
N SER A 38 4.87 11.02 -9.10
CA SER A 38 5.54 9.79 -9.53
C SER A 38 4.68 9.12 -10.60
N THR A 39 5.22 8.99 -11.80
CA THR A 39 4.58 8.28 -12.90
C THR A 39 4.58 6.79 -12.59
N SER A 40 3.51 6.31 -11.95
CA SER A 40 3.33 4.87 -11.72
C SER A 40 2.79 4.17 -12.97
N ILE A 41 3.29 2.96 -13.23
CA ILE A 41 2.80 2.06 -14.27
C ILE A 41 1.73 1.16 -13.63
N PRO A 42 0.46 1.26 -14.02
CA PRO A 42 -0.58 0.40 -13.50
C PRO A 42 -0.36 -1.04 -13.98
N GLY A 43 -0.53 -2.00 -13.09
CA GLY A 43 -0.63 -3.41 -13.44
C GLY A 43 -1.84 -4.06 -12.78
N THR A 44 -2.29 -5.18 -13.36
CA THR A 44 -3.43 -5.94 -12.83
C THR A 44 -2.99 -6.82 -11.67
N LEU A 45 -3.78 -6.86 -10.60
CA LEU A 45 -3.66 -7.82 -9.51
C LEU A 45 -5.02 -8.52 -9.38
N ASN A 46 -5.03 -9.82 -9.14
CA ASN A 46 -6.23 -10.57 -8.78
C ASN A 46 -6.02 -11.22 -7.42
N LEU A 47 -6.82 -10.84 -6.44
CA LEU A 47 -6.76 -11.35 -5.08
C LEU A 47 -7.82 -12.43 -4.90
N THR A 48 -7.35 -13.67 -4.77
CA THR A 48 -8.25 -14.82 -4.56
C THR A 48 -8.61 -15.01 -3.09
N ARG A 49 -7.72 -14.60 -2.16
CA ARG A 49 -7.94 -14.77 -0.72
C ARG A 49 -7.09 -13.83 0.11
N VAL A 50 -7.73 -13.20 1.09
CA VAL A 50 -7.07 -12.49 2.18
C VAL A 50 -7.57 -13.03 3.52
N ARG A 51 -6.66 -13.27 4.45
CA ARG A 51 -6.99 -13.60 5.84
C ARG A 51 -6.19 -12.72 6.78
N VAL A 52 -6.89 -12.06 7.68
CA VAL A 52 -6.34 -11.28 8.78
C VAL A 52 -6.79 -11.95 10.06
N ALA A 53 -5.89 -12.11 11.01
CA ALA A 53 -6.21 -12.62 12.33
C ALA A 53 -5.46 -11.79 13.38
N ASP A 54 -6.22 -11.29 14.33
CA ASP A 54 -5.74 -10.75 15.60
C ASP A 54 -5.40 -11.95 16.50
N GLY A 55 -4.11 -12.11 16.78
CA GLY A 55 -3.59 -13.14 17.68
C GLY A 55 -3.20 -12.58 19.05
N GLY A 56 -3.54 -11.31 19.33
CA GLY A 56 -3.02 -10.55 20.46
C GLY A 56 -1.69 -9.86 20.16
N PRO A 57 -1.04 -9.30 21.20
CA PRO A 57 0.16 -8.48 21.05
C PRO A 57 1.27 -9.28 20.34
N SER A 58 1.71 -8.77 19.19
CA SER A 58 2.77 -9.36 18.35
C SER A 58 2.51 -10.79 17.88
N ASN A 59 1.26 -11.26 17.87
CA ASN A 59 0.88 -12.61 17.42
C ASN A 59 -0.12 -12.58 16.25
N GLY A 60 -0.43 -11.39 15.74
CA GLY A 60 -1.27 -11.22 14.57
C GLY A 60 -0.66 -11.81 13.29
N SER A 61 -1.52 -12.09 12.33
CA SER A 61 -1.09 -12.59 11.03
C SER A 61 -1.96 -12.13 9.88
N ILE A 62 -1.32 -11.91 8.73
CA ILE A 62 -1.97 -11.64 7.46
C ILE A 62 -1.52 -12.69 6.45
N ARG A 63 -2.43 -13.26 5.68
CA ARG A 63 -2.15 -14.20 4.61
C ARG A 63 -2.85 -13.75 3.33
N LEU A 64 -2.08 -13.54 2.29
CA LEU A 64 -2.54 -13.09 0.98
C LEU A 64 -2.30 -14.19 -0.05
N ARG A 65 -3.24 -14.34 -0.97
CA ARG A 65 -3.10 -15.16 -2.16
C ARG A 65 -3.75 -14.46 -3.34
N GLY A 66 -3.11 -14.62 -4.47
CA GLY A 66 -3.61 -14.07 -5.72
C GLY A 66 -2.69 -14.42 -6.87
N ASP A 67 -2.93 -13.73 -7.96
CA ASP A 67 -2.13 -13.76 -9.17
C ASP A 67 -2.08 -12.38 -9.82
N PHE A 68 -1.15 -12.21 -10.73
CA PHE A 68 -1.07 -11.04 -11.59
C PHE A 68 -0.44 -11.42 -12.92
N VAL A 69 -0.70 -10.59 -13.93
CA VAL A 69 -0.06 -10.73 -15.24
C VAL A 69 1.10 -9.75 -15.41
N THR A 70 2.03 -10.14 -16.27
CA THR A 70 3.15 -9.34 -16.76
C THR A 70 3.08 -9.34 -18.30
N PRO A 71 3.25 -8.20 -19.01
CA PRO A 71 3.84 -6.94 -18.55
C PRO A 71 2.96 -6.08 -17.62
N PRO A 72 3.56 -5.14 -16.83
CA PRO A 72 5.00 -4.84 -16.76
C PRO A 72 5.81 -6.01 -16.20
N ALA A 73 7.09 -6.12 -16.58
CA ALA A 73 7.95 -7.21 -16.12
C ALA A 73 8.03 -7.24 -14.58
N PHE A 74 8.23 -8.44 -14.02
CA PHE A 74 8.35 -8.64 -12.58
C PHE A 74 9.61 -9.47 -12.32
N ALA A 75 10.65 -8.83 -11.80
CA ALA A 75 11.96 -9.45 -11.61
C ALA A 75 12.68 -8.83 -10.40
N THR A 76 13.47 -9.62 -9.69
CA THR A 76 14.42 -9.13 -8.68
C THR A 76 15.72 -8.71 -9.39
N PRO A 77 16.54 -7.77 -8.88
CA PRO A 77 16.70 -7.35 -7.47
C PRO A 77 15.86 -6.18 -6.92
N PRO A 78 15.08 -5.39 -7.68
CA PRO A 78 14.31 -4.30 -7.09
C PRO A 78 13.44 -4.72 -5.89
N PRO A 79 13.27 -3.85 -4.89
CA PRO A 79 12.46 -4.16 -3.72
C PRO A 79 11.00 -4.35 -4.12
N ILE A 80 10.31 -5.20 -3.37
CA ILE A 80 8.88 -5.45 -3.51
C ILE A 80 8.20 -4.99 -2.25
N THR A 81 7.21 -4.10 -2.38
CA THR A 81 6.42 -3.63 -1.25
C THR A 81 5.02 -4.22 -1.33
N LEU A 82 4.55 -4.77 -0.22
CA LEU A 82 3.16 -5.18 -0.07
C LEU A 82 2.50 -4.32 1.00
N ARG A 83 1.39 -3.70 0.63
CA ARG A 83 0.53 -2.96 1.54
C ARG A 83 -0.84 -3.62 1.57
N VAL A 84 -1.38 -3.81 2.77
CA VAL A 84 -2.68 -4.40 3.02
C VAL A 84 -3.49 -3.43 3.85
N GLN A 85 -4.65 -3.06 3.34
CA GLN A 85 -5.56 -2.14 3.99
C GLN A 85 -6.95 -2.73 4.09
N ASP A 86 -7.63 -2.43 5.19
CA ASP A 86 -9.06 -2.71 5.33
C ASP A 86 -9.88 -1.41 5.30
N ALA A 87 -11.20 -1.51 5.45
CA ALA A 87 -12.08 -0.35 5.41
C ALA A 87 -12.12 0.45 6.73
N LEU A 88 -11.39 0.03 7.76
CA LEU A 88 -11.36 0.65 9.08
C LEU A 88 -9.97 1.22 9.36
N THR A 89 -9.13 0.45 10.04
CA THR A 89 -7.86 0.92 10.63
C THR A 89 -6.68 0.02 10.29
N LEU A 90 -6.90 -1.10 9.61
CA LEU A 90 -5.80 -1.97 9.19
C LEU A 90 -5.04 -1.27 8.07
N ASP A 91 -3.78 -0.94 8.30
CA ASP A 91 -2.84 -0.53 7.27
C ASP A 91 -1.48 -1.12 7.60
N VAL A 92 -1.12 -2.20 6.90
CA VAL A 92 0.14 -2.92 7.11
C VAL A 92 0.94 -2.87 5.82
N THR A 93 2.07 -2.18 5.87
CA THR A 93 3.02 -2.10 4.76
C THR A 93 4.31 -2.82 5.13
N HIS A 94 4.80 -3.67 4.23
CA HIS A 94 6.09 -4.34 4.38
C HIS A 94 6.89 -4.27 3.10
N VAL A 95 8.17 -3.90 3.22
CA VAL A 95 9.12 -3.79 2.11
C VAL A 95 10.07 -4.97 2.17
N TYR A 96 10.05 -5.80 1.13
CA TYR A 96 11.03 -6.85 0.93
C TYR A 96 12.27 -6.29 0.25
N ALA A 97 13.32 -6.04 1.03
CA ALA A 97 14.61 -5.58 0.50
C ALA A 97 15.40 -6.71 -0.18
N THR A 98 15.22 -7.96 0.27
CA THR A 98 15.95 -9.12 -0.25
C THR A 98 14.99 -10.17 -0.79
N CYS A 99 15.18 -10.50 -2.07
CA CYS A 99 14.44 -11.54 -2.75
C CYS A 99 15.41 -12.36 -3.61
N THR A 100 15.21 -13.67 -3.64
CA THR A 100 16.03 -14.60 -4.42
C THR A 100 15.19 -15.18 -5.55
N THR A 101 15.81 -15.33 -6.73
CA THR A 101 15.16 -15.95 -7.88
C THR A 101 15.80 -17.29 -8.18
N VAL A 102 15.00 -18.36 -8.17
CA VAL A 102 15.45 -19.73 -8.46
C VAL A 102 14.49 -20.36 -9.47
N GLY A 103 14.97 -20.60 -10.69
CA GLY A 103 14.16 -21.18 -11.77
C GLY A 103 12.90 -20.35 -12.10
N GLY A 104 13.04 -19.02 -12.17
CA GLY A 104 11.94 -18.08 -12.42
C GLY A 104 11.00 -17.84 -11.24
N ARG A 105 11.16 -18.57 -10.13
CA ARG A 105 10.38 -18.35 -8.90
C ARG A 105 11.08 -17.32 -8.04
N ILE A 106 10.36 -16.28 -7.64
CA ILE A 106 10.88 -15.24 -6.76
C ILE A 106 10.42 -15.55 -5.34
N ARG A 107 11.38 -15.61 -4.42
CA ARG A 107 11.15 -15.83 -2.99
C ARG A 107 11.72 -14.67 -2.21
N CYS A 108 10.83 -13.93 -1.57
CA CYS A 108 11.17 -12.88 -0.64
C CYS A 108 10.93 -13.38 0.77
N ALA A 109 11.93 -13.26 1.63
CA ALA A 109 11.80 -13.56 3.04
C ALA A 109 12.64 -12.58 3.82
N ASP A 110 12.13 -12.12 4.95
CA ASP A 110 12.93 -11.31 5.84
C ASP A 110 14.04 -12.17 6.48
N SER A 111 15.25 -11.63 6.53
CA SER A 111 16.42 -12.30 7.11
C SER A 111 16.26 -12.49 8.62
N VAL A 112 15.45 -11.66 9.28
CA VAL A 112 15.20 -11.72 10.72
C VAL A 112 13.96 -12.56 11.01
N GLY A 113 14.15 -13.86 11.25
CA GLY A 113 13.12 -14.73 11.82
C GLY A 113 12.04 -15.25 10.87
N GLY A 114 12.10 -14.93 9.56
CA GLY A 114 11.22 -15.51 8.53
C GLY A 114 9.72 -15.30 8.79
N THR A 115 9.38 -14.23 9.49
CA THR A 115 8.03 -13.78 9.87
C THR A 115 7.26 -13.25 8.67
N PHE A 116 7.95 -12.53 7.79
CA PHE A 116 7.43 -12.08 6.50
C PHE A 116 7.98 -12.95 5.39
N ARG A 117 7.07 -13.52 4.59
CA ARG A 117 7.42 -14.37 3.45
C ARG A 117 6.50 -14.05 2.29
N ALA A 118 7.05 -13.84 1.11
CA ALA A 118 6.32 -13.78 -0.14
C ALA A 118 6.95 -14.73 -1.16
N ASN A 119 6.12 -15.52 -1.82
CA ASN A 119 6.54 -16.41 -2.89
C ASN A 119 5.74 -16.06 -4.13
N PHE A 120 6.44 -15.81 -5.23
CA PHE A 120 5.90 -15.53 -6.54
C PHE A 120 6.37 -16.64 -7.48
N ASN A 121 5.43 -17.42 -7.98
CA ASN A 121 5.72 -18.54 -8.86
C ASN A 121 5.07 -18.27 -10.21
N PRO A 122 5.83 -18.24 -11.31
CA PRO A 122 5.25 -18.21 -12.65
C PRO A 122 4.43 -19.48 -12.86
N LEU A 123 3.29 -19.37 -13.54
CA LEU A 123 2.57 -20.55 -13.99
C LEU A 123 3.40 -21.26 -15.06
N GLY A 124 3.63 -22.56 -14.89
CA GLY A 124 4.33 -23.36 -15.90
C GLY A 124 3.65 -23.34 -17.26
N THR A 125 2.31 -23.28 -17.28
CA THR A 125 1.49 -23.20 -18.50
C THR A 125 1.51 -21.81 -19.14
N ASN A 126 1.70 -20.74 -18.35
CA ASN A 126 1.77 -19.37 -18.86
C ASN A 126 2.76 -18.54 -18.02
N PRO A 127 4.00 -18.36 -18.50
CA PRO A 127 5.03 -17.63 -17.75
C PRO A 127 4.74 -16.13 -17.61
N ALA A 128 3.75 -15.60 -18.34
CA ALA A 128 3.27 -14.23 -18.18
C ALA A 128 2.36 -14.04 -16.96
N VAL A 129 1.97 -15.13 -16.27
CA VAL A 129 1.11 -15.08 -15.07
C VAL A 129 1.90 -15.56 -13.86
N TYR A 130 1.91 -14.77 -12.81
CA TYR A 130 2.54 -15.11 -11.53
C TYR A 130 1.49 -15.36 -10.48
N ARG A 131 1.55 -16.53 -9.84
CA ARG A 131 0.79 -16.81 -8.61
C ARG A 131 1.62 -16.43 -7.42
N PHE A 132 1.05 -15.61 -6.55
CA PHE A 132 1.72 -15.18 -5.35
C PHE A 132 1.02 -15.67 -4.07
N LYS A 133 1.85 -15.88 -3.05
CA LYS A 133 1.42 -16.15 -1.68
C LYS A 133 2.30 -15.35 -0.75
N ALA A 134 1.69 -14.45 0.00
CA ALA A 134 2.38 -13.69 1.04
C ALA A 134 1.82 -14.04 2.42
N SER A 135 2.69 -14.07 3.42
CA SER A 135 2.32 -14.26 4.81
C SER A 135 3.13 -13.33 5.68
N PHE A 136 2.41 -12.54 6.48
CA PHE A 136 2.96 -11.71 7.54
C PHE A 136 2.59 -12.39 8.85
N LYS A 137 3.57 -12.65 9.70
CA LYS A 137 3.38 -13.28 11.00
C LYS A 137 4.04 -12.42 12.06
N LYS A 138 3.57 -12.58 13.30
CA LYS A 138 4.08 -11.83 14.45
C LYS A 138 3.99 -10.32 14.26
N ILE A 139 2.89 -9.88 13.65
CA ILE A 139 2.60 -8.47 13.45
C ILE A 139 1.60 -7.99 14.50
N THR A 140 1.68 -6.71 14.84
CA THR A 140 0.68 -6.06 15.68
C THR A 140 -0.48 -5.64 14.78
N VAL A 141 -1.56 -6.41 14.80
CA VAL A 141 -2.85 -6.05 14.19
C VAL A 141 -3.92 -6.28 15.25
N THR A 142 -4.84 -5.34 15.36
CA THR A 142 -5.85 -5.35 16.41
C THR A 142 -7.23 -5.29 15.77
N ALA A 143 -8.14 -6.17 16.20
CA ALA A 143 -9.54 -6.09 15.82
C ALA A 143 -10.20 -4.80 16.38
N PRO A 144 -11.30 -4.30 15.80
CA PRO A 144 -12.11 -4.89 14.73
C PRO A 144 -11.53 -4.71 13.33
N PHE A 145 -11.77 -5.69 12.46
CA PHE A 145 -11.43 -5.63 11.03
C PHE A 145 -12.70 -5.57 10.19
N SER A 146 -12.71 -4.81 9.10
CA SER A 146 -13.86 -4.77 8.18
C SER A 146 -13.43 -4.88 6.72
N GLY A 147 -14.19 -5.65 5.95
CA GLY A 147 -14.11 -5.57 4.50
C GLY A 147 -14.68 -4.25 3.97
N PRO A 148 -14.38 -3.88 2.71
CA PRO A 148 -13.46 -4.54 1.78
C PRO A 148 -11.99 -4.47 2.18
N VAL A 149 -11.18 -5.40 1.68
CA VAL A 149 -9.71 -5.39 1.87
C VAL A 149 -9.02 -5.08 0.56
N THR A 150 -8.19 -4.04 0.58
CA THR A 150 -7.38 -3.58 -0.54
C THR A 150 -5.94 -4.05 -0.35
N VAL A 151 -5.36 -4.64 -1.39
CA VAL A 151 -3.93 -4.99 -1.40
C VAL A 151 -3.26 -4.27 -2.53
N THR A 152 -2.14 -3.61 -2.20
CA THR A 152 -1.27 -2.96 -3.17
C THR A 152 0.07 -3.67 -3.17
N LEU A 153 0.45 -4.17 -4.35
CA LEU A 153 1.76 -4.70 -4.65
C LEU A 153 2.52 -3.66 -5.48
N LEU A 154 3.58 -3.13 -4.89
CA LEU A 154 4.46 -2.17 -5.51
C LEU A 154 5.78 -2.86 -5.88
N HIS A 155 6.24 -2.63 -7.10
CA HIS A 155 7.47 -3.20 -7.61
C HIS A 155 8.32 -2.11 -8.29
N ASP A 156 9.60 -2.05 -7.93
CA ASP A 156 10.58 -1.12 -8.50
C ASP A 156 10.18 0.36 -8.37
N SER A 157 9.37 0.71 -7.36
CA SER A 157 8.79 2.04 -7.12
C SER A 157 7.87 2.61 -8.23
N LEU A 158 7.86 1.99 -9.41
CA LEU A 158 7.12 2.43 -10.58
C LEU A 158 5.88 1.59 -10.82
N VAL A 159 5.96 0.27 -10.68
CA VAL A 159 4.83 -0.61 -11.01
C VAL A 159 3.94 -0.78 -9.80
N VAL A 160 2.68 -0.35 -9.92
CA VAL A 160 1.67 -0.46 -8.87
C VAL A 160 0.57 -1.38 -9.34
N ARG A 161 0.38 -2.49 -8.62
CA ARG A 161 -0.72 -3.42 -8.85
C ARG A 161 -1.62 -3.41 -7.62
N THR A 162 -2.86 -3.01 -7.79
CA THR A 162 -3.82 -2.90 -6.69
C THR A 162 -5.07 -3.68 -7.04
N ASP A 163 -5.62 -4.37 -6.04
CA ASP A 163 -6.91 -5.02 -6.14
C ASP A 163 -7.61 -5.04 -4.78
N MET A 164 -8.91 -5.32 -4.79
CA MET A 164 -9.78 -5.25 -3.63
C MET A 164 -10.75 -6.43 -3.59
N ILE A 165 -10.81 -7.13 -2.46
CA ILE A 165 -11.85 -8.13 -2.20
C ILE A 165 -12.92 -7.54 -1.28
N SER A 166 -14.15 -7.46 -1.77
CA SER A 166 -15.32 -7.04 -0.98
C SER A 166 -16.03 -8.19 -0.25
N ALA A 167 -15.95 -9.41 -0.80
CA ALA A 167 -16.54 -10.60 -0.21
C ALA A 167 -15.75 -11.08 1.02
N CYS A 168 -16.05 -10.47 2.17
CA CYS A 168 -15.38 -10.70 3.44
C CYS A 168 -16.32 -11.25 4.50
N ARG A 169 -15.85 -12.26 5.24
CA ARG A 169 -16.47 -12.79 6.45
C ARG A 169 -15.66 -12.35 7.67
N GLN A 170 -16.24 -11.44 8.44
CA GLN A 170 -15.68 -10.99 9.70
C GLN A 170 -15.97 -11.98 10.82
N THR A 171 -15.06 -12.07 11.78
CA THR A 171 -15.16 -12.80 13.04
C THR A 171 -14.67 -11.87 14.16
N SER A 172 -14.90 -12.25 15.42
CA SER A 172 -14.51 -11.43 16.58
C SER A 172 -13.01 -11.07 16.60
N THR A 173 -12.15 -11.96 16.10
CA THR A 173 -10.69 -11.80 16.11
C THR A 173 -10.06 -11.89 14.72
N GLY A 174 -10.83 -11.76 13.64
CA GLY A 174 -10.28 -11.96 12.31
C GLY A 174 -11.20 -11.63 11.16
N LEU A 175 -10.62 -11.54 9.97
CA LEU A 175 -11.30 -11.24 8.72
C LEU A 175 -10.84 -12.25 7.66
N THR A 176 -11.79 -12.89 6.97
CA THR A 176 -11.48 -13.76 5.83
C THR A 176 -12.21 -13.25 4.60
N CYS A 177 -11.47 -12.73 3.64
CA CYS A 177 -11.99 -12.32 2.35
C CYS A 177 -11.61 -13.36 1.29
N ARG A 178 -12.55 -13.66 0.40
CA ARG A 178 -12.37 -14.60 -0.69
C ARG A 178 -13.15 -14.13 -1.91
N GLU A 179 -12.53 -14.23 -3.07
CA GLU A 179 -13.22 -14.01 -4.34
C GLU A 179 -14.33 -15.07 -4.53
N PRO A 180 -15.53 -14.67 -5.00
CA PRO A 180 -16.68 -15.56 -5.17
C PRO A 180 -16.45 -16.66 -6.21
#